data_AF-A0A1D7XY58-F1
#
_entry.id   AF-A0A1D7XY58-F1
#
_cell.length_a   1.000
_cell.length_b   1.000
_cell.length_c   1.000
_cell.angle_alpha   90.00
_cell.angle_beta   90.00
_cell.angle_gamma   90.00
#
_symmetry.space_group_name_H-M   'P 1'
#
loop_
_entity.id
_entity.type
_entity.pdbx_description
1 polymer ?
#
loop_
_entity_poly.entity_id
_entity_poly.type
_entity_poly.pdbx_seq_one_letter_code
_entity_poly.pdbx_strand_id
1 'polypeptide(L)'
;MIWNKLPHCDKLFEKFLSPWYPENERPKMTRPDMCVISGYEDKTLDIDKIQYLTKEGLKETKDIFNTMRESYQRDFQNFKEFKELDLDVIDSVDKAFDKKEVKELIKMSDPKDFGNGYLVTVCEFGLALGDLFVQTGKFKWLYSYPYFHSIVVNPETGQGITVFDWAVKKFSSYGIDDGYKWKFMKVMELIEEDIKNVG
;
A
#
# COMPACT_ATOMS: atom_id res chain seq x y z
N MET A 1 -14.45 -21.07 20.62
CA MET A 1 -14.43 -19.60 20.45
C MET A 1 -14.53 -19.32 18.95
N ILE A 2 -15.68 -18.88 18.48
CA ILE A 2 -16.03 -18.82 17.06
C ILE A 2 -15.37 -17.58 16.43
N TRP A 3 -14.26 -17.77 15.70
CA TRP A 3 -13.66 -16.74 14.85
C TRP A 3 -14.50 -16.54 13.55
N ASN A 4 -15.81 -16.25 13.64
CA ASN A 4 -16.64 -16.13 12.42
C ASN A 4 -16.52 -14.80 11.69
N LYS A 5 -15.75 -13.84 12.22
CA LYS A 5 -15.57 -12.53 11.59
C LYS A 5 -14.09 -12.20 11.48
N LEU A 6 -13.68 -11.68 10.31
CA LEU A 6 -12.35 -11.10 10.14
C LEU A 6 -12.15 -9.93 11.12
N PRO A 7 -10.92 -9.68 11.61
CA PRO A 7 -10.63 -8.50 12.42
C PRO A 7 -10.77 -7.19 11.63
N HIS A 8 -10.96 -6.06 12.32
CA HIS A 8 -10.92 -4.72 11.72
C HIS A 8 -9.49 -4.35 11.27
N CYS A 9 -9.36 -3.51 10.24
CA CYS A 9 -8.05 -3.10 9.70
C CYS A 9 -7.14 -2.51 10.78
N ASP A 10 -7.65 -1.63 11.64
CA ASP A 10 -6.83 -1.01 12.70
C ASP A 10 -6.27 -2.02 13.70
N LYS A 11 -7.05 -3.07 14.03
CA LYS A 11 -6.57 -4.14 14.92
C LYS A 11 -5.45 -4.95 14.25
N LEU A 12 -5.52 -5.15 12.94
CA LEU A 12 -4.48 -5.84 12.19
C LEU A 12 -3.26 -4.94 12.02
N PHE A 13 -3.45 -3.65 11.77
CA PHE A 13 -2.38 -2.66 11.69
C PHE A 13 -1.60 -2.59 13.02
N GLU A 14 -2.31 -2.38 14.13
CA GLU A 14 -1.71 -2.30 15.47
C GLU A 14 -0.96 -3.60 15.83
N LYS A 15 -1.47 -4.76 15.38
CA LYS A 15 -0.88 -6.06 15.67
C LYS A 15 0.34 -6.41 14.80
N PHE A 16 0.27 -6.15 13.49
CA PHE A 16 1.25 -6.69 12.52
C PHE A 16 2.18 -5.63 11.90
N LEU A 17 1.78 -4.34 11.87
CA LEU A 17 2.57 -3.28 11.23
C LEU A 17 3.14 -2.30 12.27
N SER A 18 2.30 -1.84 13.20
CA SER A 18 2.66 -0.88 14.25
C SER A 18 3.92 -1.26 15.06
N PRO A 19 4.16 -2.53 15.43
CA PRO A 19 5.34 -2.91 16.23
C PRO A 19 6.69 -2.55 15.59
N TRP A 20 6.74 -2.40 14.27
CA TRP A 20 7.96 -2.13 13.50
C TRP A 20 8.22 -0.63 13.27
N TYR A 21 7.33 0.24 13.74
CA TYR A 21 7.63 1.66 13.88
C TYR A 21 8.52 1.90 15.11
N PRO A 22 9.27 3.03 15.15
CA PRO A 22 9.89 3.52 16.38
C PRO A 22 8.87 3.55 17.52
N GLU A 23 9.28 3.11 18.71
CA GLU A 23 8.36 2.84 19.83
C GLU A 23 7.50 4.04 20.23
N ASN A 24 8.06 5.25 20.16
CA ASN A 24 7.42 6.52 20.45
C ASN A 24 6.52 7.06 19.32
N GLU A 25 6.52 6.42 18.15
CA GLU A 25 5.81 6.86 16.94
C GLU A 25 4.77 5.84 16.45
N ARG A 26 4.61 4.72 17.15
CA ARG A 26 3.73 3.61 16.79
C ARG A 26 2.27 4.06 16.54
N PRO A 27 1.80 4.06 15.28
CA PRO A 27 0.42 4.42 14.98
C PRO A 27 -0.53 3.31 15.45
N LYS A 28 -1.73 3.68 15.87
CA LYS A 28 -2.74 2.72 16.37
C LYS A 28 -3.84 2.40 15.37
N MET A 29 -3.80 3.04 14.20
CA MET A 29 -4.84 2.92 13.18
C MET A 29 -4.24 3.08 11.79
N THR A 30 -4.96 2.54 10.82
CA THR A 30 -4.68 2.78 9.40
C THR A 30 -4.94 4.24 9.04
N ARG A 31 -4.17 4.76 8.08
CA ARG A 31 -4.36 6.12 7.54
C ARG A 31 -5.60 6.18 6.62
N PRO A 32 -6.18 7.37 6.39
CA PRO A 32 -7.18 7.58 5.34
C PRO A 32 -6.68 7.12 3.97
N ASP A 33 -7.59 6.74 3.08
CA ASP A 33 -7.21 6.20 1.76
C ASP A 33 -6.41 7.20 0.90
N MET A 34 -6.76 8.48 1.03
CA MET A 34 -6.08 9.58 0.37
C MET A 34 -5.80 10.68 1.38
N CYS A 35 -4.71 11.42 1.17
CA CYS A 35 -4.36 12.60 1.94
C CYS A 35 -3.81 13.69 1.01
N VAL A 36 -3.80 14.94 1.47
CA VAL A 36 -3.10 16.03 0.78
C VAL A 36 -1.74 16.19 1.43
N ILE A 37 -0.68 16.24 0.63
CA ILE A 37 0.69 16.37 1.14
C ILE A 37 0.95 17.79 1.60
N SER A 38 1.43 17.92 2.83
CA SER A 38 1.84 19.20 3.39
C SER A 38 2.93 19.84 2.53
N GLY A 39 2.77 21.13 2.21
CA GLY A 39 3.63 21.85 1.27
C GLY A 39 3.07 21.93 -0.15
N TYR A 40 1.94 21.27 -0.43
CA TYR A 40 1.13 21.58 -1.61
C TYR A 40 0.39 22.90 -1.38
N GLU A 41 0.94 23.99 -1.90
CA GLU A 41 0.34 25.34 -1.92
C GLU A 41 -0.09 25.69 -3.34
N ASP A 42 -0.86 24.80 -3.98
CA ASP A 42 -1.28 24.89 -5.39
C ASP A 42 -0.10 25.04 -6.37
N LYS A 43 1.02 24.40 -6.02
CA LYS A 43 2.23 24.33 -6.83
C LYS A 43 2.69 22.89 -6.95
N THR A 44 3.25 22.56 -8.11
CA THR A 44 3.83 21.25 -8.35
C THR A 44 4.87 20.91 -7.28
N LEU A 45 4.69 19.77 -6.62
CA LEU A 45 5.60 19.29 -5.60
C LEU A 45 6.92 18.82 -6.21
N ASP A 46 8.02 19.28 -5.63
CA ASP A 46 9.33 18.70 -5.86
C ASP A 46 9.57 17.55 -4.87
N ILE A 47 9.21 16.33 -5.29
CA ILE A 47 9.27 15.13 -4.45
C ILE A 47 10.67 14.88 -3.87
N ASP A 48 11.72 15.24 -4.62
CA ASP A 48 13.10 15.07 -4.17
C ASP A 48 13.46 16.05 -3.04
N LYS A 49 12.82 17.23 -2.99
CA LYS A 49 13.02 18.23 -1.93
C LYS A 49 12.22 17.93 -0.67
N ILE A 50 11.05 17.30 -0.78
CA ILE A 50 10.19 16.98 0.37
C ILE A 50 10.46 15.58 0.97
N GLN A 51 11.46 14.87 0.44
CA GLN A 51 11.84 13.55 0.92
C GLN A 51 12.31 13.60 2.38
N TYR A 52 11.68 12.80 3.24
CA TYR A 52 11.92 12.79 4.68
C TYR A 52 13.16 12.00 5.08
N LEU A 53 13.60 11.06 4.25
CA LEU A 53 14.71 10.17 4.54
C LEU A 53 16.06 10.83 4.23
N THR A 54 17.07 10.47 5.02
CA THR A 54 18.47 10.73 4.66
C THR A 54 18.82 9.99 3.36
N LYS A 55 19.94 10.33 2.73
CA LYS A 55 20.40 9.63 1.51
C LYS A 55 20.60 8.14 1.76
N GLU A 56 21.14 7.77 2.91
CA GLU A 56 21.31 6.37 3.32
C GLU A 56 19.94 5.69 3.50
N GLY A 57 19.03 6.27 4.29
CA GLY A 57 17.72 5.68 4.53
C GLY A 57 16.86 5.57 3.27
N LEU A 58 16.97 6.53 2.35
CA LEU A 58 16.32 6.48 1.04
C LEU A 58 16.86 5.32 0.20
N LYS A 59 18.18 5.10 0.20
CA LYS A 59 18.79 3.98 -0.50
C LYS A 59 18.31 2.65 0.09
N GLU A 60 18.39 2.49 1.41
CA GLU A 60 17.94 1.28 2.11
C GLU A 60 16.47 0.97 1.83
N THR A 61 15.61 1.98 1.87
CA THR A 61 14.18 1.83 1.58
C THR A 61 13.94 1.41 0.13
N LYS A 62 14.68 1.98 -0.83
CA LYS A 62 14.61 1.58 -2.24
C LYS A 62 15.11 0.15 -2.46
N ASP A 63 16.15 -0.27 -1.74
CA ASP A 63 16.68 -1.63 -1.80
C ASP A 63 15.62 -2.63 -1.29
N ILE A 64 14.94 -2.32 -0.17
CA ILE A 64 13.80 -3.12 0.33
C ILE A 64 12.67 -3.19 -0.70
N PHE A 65 12.31 -2.07 -1.33
CA PHE A 65 11.30 -2.03 -2.39
C PHE A 65 11.69 -2.94 -3.56
N ASN A 66 12.95 -2.97 -3.96
CA ASN A 66 13.41 -3.85 -5.05
C ASN A 66 13.28 -5.32 -4.68
N THR A 67 13.69 -5.72 -3.46
CA THR A 67 13.48 -7.09 -2.97
C THR A 67 11.99 -7.45 -2.91
N MET A 68 11.14 -6.53 -2.46
CA MET A 68 9.69 -6.76 -2.39
C MET A 68 9.05 -6.82 -3.79
N ARG A 69 9.58 -6.08 -4.78
CA ARG A 69 9.17 -6.19 -6.18
C ARG A 69 9.43 -7.58 -6.74
N GLU A 70 10.65 -8.09 -6.54
CA GLU A 70 11.00 -9.45 -6.94
C GLU A 70 10.09 -10.48 -6.25
N SER A 71 9.73 -10.23 -5.00
CA SER A 71 8.83 -11.09 -4.24
C SER A 71 7.42 -11.11 -4.83
N TYR A 72 6.75 -9.95 -4.97
CA TYR A 72 5.40 -9.96 -5.56
C TYR A 72 5.41 -10.43 -7.01
N GLN A 73 6.46 -10.14 -7.79
CA GLN A 73 6.56 -10.58 -9.19
C GLN A 73 6.59 -12.10 -9.32
N ARG A 74 7.20 -12.79 -8.36
CA ARG A 74 7.22 -14.24 -8.27
C ARG A 74 5.91 -14.76 -7.69
N ASP A 75 5.48 -14.21 -6.57
CA ASP A 75 4.39 -14.78 -5.77
C ASP A 75 3.03 -14.57 -6.46
N PHE A 76 2.87 -13.48 -7.24
CA PHE A 76 1.63 -13.20 -7.95
C PHE A 76 1.41 -14.11 -9.17
N GLN A 77 2.46 -14.77 -9.68
CA GLN A 77 2.34 -15.75 -10.78
C GLN A 77 1.43 -16.92 -10.40
N ASN A 78 1.28 -17.21 -9.10
CA ASN A 78 0.39 -18.26 -8.61
C ASN A 78 -1.10 -17.92 -8.82
N PHE A 79 -1.45 -16.65 -9.02
CA PHE A 79 -2.83 -16.20 -9.20
C PHE A 79 -3.15 -15.88 -10.65
N LYS A 80 -2.20 -15.30 -11.37
CA LYS A 80 -2.30 -15.00 -12.80
C LYS A 80 -0.89 -14.97 -13.37
N GLU A 81 -0.67 -15.60 -14.52
CA GLU A 81 0.60 -15.46 -15.25
C GLU A 81 0.70 -14.05 -15.86
N PHE A 82 1.83 -13.37 -15.66
CA PHE A 82 2.06 -12.05 -16.26
C PHE A 82 3.55 -11.78 -16.49
N LYS A 83 3.82 -11.01 -17.55
CA LYS A 83 5.17 -10.48 -17.83
C LYS A 83 5.37 -9.10 -17.22
N GLU A 84 4.32 -8.28 -17.27
CA GLU A 84 4.30 -6.91 -16.76
C GLU A 84 3.09 -6.77 -15.84
N LEU A 85 3.24 -6.01 -14.76
CA LEU A 85 2.17 -5.80 -13.80
C LEU A 85 1.08 -4.95 -14.44
N ASP A 86 -0.17 -5.41 -14.39
CA ASP A 86 -1.35 -4.67 -14.82
C ASP A 86 -2.50 -4.78 -13.80
N LEU A 87 -3.61 -4.10 -14.07
CA LEU A 87 -4.78 -4.13 -13.19
C LEU A 87 -5.48 -5.50 -13.15
N ASP A 88 -5.30 -6.35 -14.16
CA ASP A 88 -5.90 -7.68 -14.16
C ASP A 88 -5.13 -8.64 -13.23
N VAL A 89 -3.82 -8.45 -13.08
CA VAL A 89 -3.02 -9.12 -12.05
C VAL A 89 -3.54 -8.76 -10.66
N ILE A 90 -3.70 -7.46 -10.36
CA ILE A 90 -4.23 -7.01 -9.07
C ILE A 90 -5.63 -7.58 -8.80
N ASP A 91 -6.52 -7.52 -9.79
CA ASP A 91 -7.87 -8.07 -9.67
C ASP A 91 -7.87 -9.57 -9.38
N SER A 92 -6.92 -10.32 -9.96
CA SER A 92 -6.78 -11.75 -9.72
C SER A 92 -6.30 -12.05 -8.30
N VAL A 93 -5.30 -11.30 -7.81
CA VAL A 93 -4.82 -11.42 -6.42
C VAL A 93 -5.92 -11.01 -5.43
N ASP A 94 -6.59 -9.89 -5.67
CA ASP A 94 -7.68 -9.36 -4.86
C ASP A 94 -8.81 -10.40 -4.68
N LYS A 95 -9.19 -11.10 -5.75
CA LYS A 95 -10.20 -12.16 -5.74
C LYS A 95 -9.73 -13.46 -5.12
N ALA A 96 -8.45 -13.77 -5.17
CA ALA A 96 -7.89 -14.98 -4.59
C ALA A 96 -7.86 -14.94 -3.05
N PHE A 97 -7.82 -13.75 -2.47
CA PHE A 97 -7.87 -13.55 -1.02
C PHE A 97 -9.29 -13.21 -0.55
N ASP A 98 -10.12 -14.25 -0.39
CA ASP A 98 -11.44 -14.12 0.22
C ASP A 98 -11.36 -14.17 1.77
N LYS A 99 -12.51 -14.01 2.44
CA LYS A 99 -12.59 -13.99 3.91
C LYS A 99 -11.94 -15.21 4.58
N LYS A 100 -12.01 -16.38 3.95
CA LYS A 100 -11.44 -17.64 4.42
C LYS A 100 -9.92 -17.62 4.29
N GLU A 101 -9.39 -17.26 3.13
CA GLU A 101 -7.95 -17.22 2.87
C GLU A 101 -7.28 -16.20 3.77
N VAL A 102 -7.86 -15.00 3.91
CA VAL A 102 -7.31 -13.96 4.80
C VAL A 102 -7.35 -14.41 6.26
N LYS A 103 -8.40 -15.10 6.69
CA LYS A 103 -8.48 -15.63 8.06
C LYS A 103 -7.39 -16.66 8.33
N GLU A 104 -7.12 -17.56 7.39
CA GLU A 104 -6.05 -18.55 7.57
C GLU A 104 -4.67 -17.88 7.51
N LEU A 105 -4.45 -16.91 6.62
CA LEU A 105 -3.24 -16.09 6.56
C LEU A 105 -2.93 -15.43 7.92
N ILE A 106 -3.93 -14.77 8.52
CA ILE A 106 -3.79 -14.12 9.84
C ILE A 106 -3.47 -15.14 10.93
N LYS A 107 -4.12 -16.32 10.89
CA LYS A 107 -3.96 -17.37 11.90
C LYS A 107 -2.56 -18.00 11.86
N MET A 108 -1.98 -18.14 10.67
CA MET A 108 -0.65 -18.73 10.48
C MET A 108 0.49 -17.73 10.69
N SER A 109 0.19 -16.44 10.84
CA SER A 109 1.19 -15.39 10.94
C SER A 109 1.50 -15.00 12.38
N ASP A 110 2.77 -15.14 12.78
CA ASP A 110 3.26 -14.63 14.07
C ASP A 110 3.56 -13.13 13.97
N PRO A 111 2.84 -12.24 14.69
CA PRO A 111 3.11 -10.80 14.66
C PRO A 111 4.50 -10.40 15.19
N LYS A 112 5.22 -11.29 15.88
CA LYS A 112 6.59 -11.03 16.35
C LYS A 112 7.65 -11.31 15.30
N ASP A 113 7.30 -11.94 14.18
CA ASP A 113 8.18 -12.22 13.07
C ASP A 113 7.99 -11.17 11.96
N PHE A 114 9.05 -10.47 11.57
CA PHE A 114 8.98 -9.45 10.50
C PHE A 114 8.73 -10.08 9.12
N GLY A 115 9.07 -11.36 8.95
CA GLY A 115 8.83 -12.12 7.73
C GLY A 115 7.49 -12.86 7.71
N ASN A 116 6.57 -12.58 8.64
CA ASN A 116 5.31 -13.31 8.71
C ASN A 116 4.45 -13.11 7.44
N GLY A 117 3.69 -14.15 7.08
CA GLY A 117 2.92 -14.18 5.84
C GLY A 117 1.95 -13.01 5.67
N TYR A 118 1.23 -12.62 6.74
CA TYR A 118 0.29 -11.51 6.67
C TYR A 118 0.97 -10.20 6.32
N LEU A 119 2.08 -9.87 7.00
CA LEU A 119 2.82 -8.65 6.73
C LEU A 119 3.42 -8.65 5.32
N VAL A 120 4.02 -9.77 4.90
CA VAL A 120 4.58 -9.92 3.55
C VAL A 120 3.49 -9.71 2.49
N THR A 121 2.37 -10.43 2.57
CA THR A 121 1.28 -10.32 1.59
C THR A 121 0.69 -8.91 1.53
N VAL A 122 0.48 -8.25 2.68
CA VAL A 122 0.01 -6.85 2.72
C VAL A 122 1.01 -5.92 2.02
N CYS A 123 2.30 -6.09 2.30
CA CYS A 123 3.33 -5.24 1.73
C CYS A 123 3.55 -5.48 0.23
N GLU A 124 3.48 -6.72 -0.23
CA GLU A 124 3.51 -7.06 -1.65
C GLU A 124 2.34 -6.44 -2.40
N PHE A 125 1.12 -6.60 -1.89
CA PHE A 125 -0.08 -6.03 -2.50
C PHE A 125 -0.06 -4.49 -2.52
N GLY A 126 0.32 -3.87 -1.40
CA GLY A 126 0.46 -2.41 -1.31
C GLY A 126 1.53 -1.87 -2.27
N LEU A 127 2.67 -2.56 -2.38
CA LEU A 127 3.73 -2.15 -3.29
C LEU A 127 3.33 -2.31 -4.76
N ALA A 128 2.68 -3.41 -5.13
CA ALA A 128 2.19 -3.62 -6.49
C ALA A 128 1.16 -2.54 -6.89
N LEU A 129 0.23 -2.19 -5.99
CA LEU A 129 -0.69 -1.05 -6.21
C LEU A 129 0.05 0.26 -6.44
N GLY A 130 1.06 0.56 -5.61
CA GLY A 130 1.85 1.78 -5.77
C GLY A 130 2.68 1.80 -7.06
N ASP A 131 3.25 0.66 -7.46
CA ASP A 131 3.96 0.54 -8.73
C ASP A 131 3.03 0.77 -9.93
N LEU A 132 1.78 0.30 -9.88
CA LEU A 132 0.78 0.63 -10.91
C LEU A 132 0.49 2.12 -11.00
N PHE A 133 0.35 2.82 -9.86
CA PHE A 133 0.19 4.28 -9.88
C PHE A 133 1.40 4.96 -10.52
N VAL A 134 2.62 4.55 -10.15
CA VAL A 134 3.85 5.14 -10.69
C VAL A 134 4.03 4.83 -12.19
N GLN A 135 3.64 3.65 -12.67
CA GLN A 135 3.68 3.28 -14.08
C GLN A 135 2.83 4.20 -14.98
N THR A 136 1.81 4.87 -14.44
CA THR A 136 1.03 5.87 -15.19
C THR A 136 1.85 7.11 -15.58
N GLY A 137 3.03 7.31 -14.97
CA GLY A 137 3.86 8.50 -15.13
C GLY A 137 3.37 9.73 -14.35
N LYS A 138 2.19 9.67 -13.73
CA LYS A 138 1.58 10.80 -12.99
C LYS A 138 1.93 10.81 -11.50
N PHE A 139 2.44 9.70 -10.96
CA PHE A 139 2.73 9.56 -9.54
C PHE A 139 4.21 9.26 -9.29
N LYS A 140 4.66 9.64 -8.11
CA LYS A 140 6.01 9.34 -7.61
C LYS A 140 5.94 8.81 -6.18
N TRP A 141 6.87 7.94 -5.83
CA TRP A 141 7.01 7.47 -4.46
C TRP A 141 7.56 8.57 -3.55
N LEU A 142 6.86 8.83 -2.45
CA LEU A 142 7.38 9.55 -1.29
C LEU A 142 7.74 8.50 -0.22
N TYR A 143 9.01 8.13 -0.22
CA TYR A 143 9.55 7.09 0.67
C TYR A 143 9.53 7.51 2.15
N SER A 144 9.42 6.51 3.03
CA SER A 144 9.41 6.71 4.48
C SER A 144 9.96 5.48 5.21
N TYR A 145 10.13 5.60 6.53
CA TYR A 145 10.54 4.51 7.43
C TYR A 145 9.47 4.30 8.51
N PRO A 146 9.04 3.05 8.78
CA PRO A 146 9.34 1.84 8.02
C PRO A 146 8.85 1.95 6.57
N TYR A 147 9.40 1.12 5.68
CA TYR A 147 9.18 1.25 4.23
C TYR A 147 7.69 1.25 3.84
N PHE A 148 6.85 0.50 4.55
CA PHE A 148 5.40 0.44 4.33
C PHE A 148 4.63 1.67 4.88
N HIS A 149 5.32 2.66 5.44
CA HIS A 149 4.75 3.99 5.67
C HIS A 149 4.85 4.89 4.42
N SER A 150 5.62 4.49 3.40
CA SER A 150 5.72 5.21 2.13
C SER A 150 4.36 5.34 1.44
N ILE A 151 4.23 6.36 0.60
CA ILE A 151 3.00 6.66 -0.14
C ILE A 151 3.34 7.00 -1.59
N VAL A 152 2.36 6.88 -2.50
CA VAL A 152 2.50 7.42 -3.86
C VAL A 152 1.81 8.77 -3.92
N VAL A 153 2.45 9.75 -4.54
CA VAL A 153 1.98 11.15 -4.59
C VAL A 153 1.87 11.58 -6.03
N ASN A 154 0.75 12.18 -6.40
CA ASN A 154 0.62 12.94 -7.62
C ASN A 154 1.23 14.35 -7.38
N PRO A 155 2.36 14.71 -8.01
CA PRO A 155 3.03 15.96 -7.71
C PRO A 155 2.25 17.20 -8.17
N GLU A 156 1.35 17.07 -9.16
CA GLU A 156 0.57 18.18 -9.73
C GLU A 156 -0.59 18.60 -8.83
N THR A 157 -1.24 17.62 -8.19
CA THR A 157 -2.41 17.82 -7.30
C THR A 157 -2.05 17.76 -5.81
N GLY A 158 -0.84 17.33 -5.47
CA GLY A 158 -0.42 17.11 -4.10
C GLY A 158 -1.15 15.96 -3.40
N GLN A 159 -1.94 15.16 -4.12
CA GLN A 159 -2.67 14.04 -3.53
C GLN A 159 -1.74 12.85 -3.30
N GLY A 160 -1.74 12.36 -2.05
CA GLY A 160 -1.05 11.15 -1.61
C GLY A 160 -2.02 10.00 -1.44
N ILE A 161 -1.58 8.80 -1.80
CA ILE A 161 -2.31 7.54 -1.68
C ILE A 161 -1.53 6.59 -0.78
N THR A 162 -2.16 6.16 0.30
CA THR A 162 -1.55 5.29 1.33
C THR A 162 -1.72 3.81 0.97
N VAL A 163 -1.05 3.38 -0.11
CA VAL A 163 -1.26 2.05 -0.73
C VAL A 163 -1.02 0.85 0.21
N PHE A 164 -0.17 0.98 1.22
CA PHE A 164 0.02 -0.07 2.23
C PHE A 164 -1.15 -0.13 3.22
N ASP A 165 -1.71 1.01 3.63
CA ASP A 165 -2.92 1.06 4.47
C ASP A 165 -4.15 0.53 3.71
N TRP A 166 -4.21 0.78 2.40
CA TRP A 166 -5.17 0.16 1.49
C TRP A 166 -5.07 -1.36 1.54
N ALA A 167 -3.85 -1.91 1.41
CA ALA A 167 -3.66 -3.34 1.55
C ALA A 167 -4.12 -3.85 2.93
N VAL A 168 -3.76 -3.20 4.03
CA VAL A 168 -4.28 -3.61 5.36
C VAL A 168 -5.81 -3.62 5.41
N LYS A 169 -6.47 -2.66 4.77
CA LYS A 169 -7.94 -2.63 4.66
C LYS A 169 -8.48 -3.78 3.83
N LYS A 170 -7.86 -4.10 2.68
CA LYS A 170 -8.20 -5.28 1.86
C LYS A 170 -8.14 -6.56 2.69
N PHE A 171 -7.06 -6.77 3.42
CA PHE A 171 -6.83 -7.99 4.19
C PHE A 171 -7.54 -7.97 5.56
N SER A 172 -8.69 -7.30 5.66
CA SER A 172 -9.45 -7.13 6.91
C SER A 172 -10.96 -7.16 6.67
N SER A 173 -11.75 -7.19 7.73
CA SER A 173 -13.21 -7.06 7.62
C SER A 173 -13.70 -5.75 7.02
N TYR A 174 -12.84 -4.72 6.92
CA TYR A 174 -13.22 -3.41 6.41
C TYR A 174 -13.38 -3.42 4.89
N GLY A 175 -12.35 -3.86 4.15
CA GLY A 175 -12.26 -3.70 2.70
C GLY A 175 -12.09 -5.00 1.92
N ILE A 176 -12.36 -6.16 2.53
CA ILE A 176 -12.23 -7.48 1.88
C ILE A 176 -13.04 -7.60 0.59
N ASP A 177 -14.16 -6.88 0.48
CA ASP A 177 -15.08 -6.96 -0.66
C ASP A 177 -15.06 -5.68 -1.54
N ASP A 178 -14.08 -4.77 -1.37
CA ASP A 178 -14.07 -3.45 -2.02
C ASP A 178 -13.80 -3.49 -3.54
N GLY A 179 -13.02 -4.46 -4.02
CA GLY A 179 -12.56 -4.52 -5.41
C GLY A 179 -11.49 -3.48 -5.75
N TYR A 180 -10.22 -3.86 -5.67
CA TYR A 180 -9.09 -2.91 -5.76
C TYR A 180 -8.78 -2.41 -7.17
N LYS A 181 -9.13 -3.19 -8.21
CA LYS A 181 -9.11 -2.69 -9.59
C LYS A 181 -10.07 -1.52 -9.77
N TRP A 182 -11.30 -1.65 -9.28
CA TRP A 182 -12.29 -0.57 -9.35
C TRP A 182 -11.86 0.64 -8.52
N LYS A 183 -11.37 0.42 -7.30
CA LYS A 183 -10.87 1.47 -6.41
C LYS A 183 -9.73 2.27 -7.05
N PHE A 184 -8.77 1.59 -7.68
CA PHE A 184 -7.69 2.22 -8.43
C PHE A 184 -8.24 3.13 -9.54
N MET A 185 -9.15 2.60 -10.38
CA MET A 185 -9.74 3.36 -11.49
C MET A 185 -10.47 4.61 -10.99
N LYS A 186 -11.21 4.51 -9.88
CA LYS A 186 -11.92 5.66 -9.30
C LYS A 186 -10.98 6.75 -8.81
N VAL A 187 -9.86 6.38 -8.20
CA VAL A 187 -8.86 7.38 -7.78
C VAL A 187 -8.19 8.03 -8.98
N MET A 188 -7.92 7.29 -10.05
CA MET A 188 -7.40 7.87 -11.29
C MET A 188 -8.39 8.88 -11.91
N GLU A 189 -9.68 8.54 -11.95
CA GLU A 189 -10.74 9.45 -12.42
C GLU A 189 -10.79 10.73 -11.59
N LEU A 190 -10.80 10.63 -10.26
CA LEU A 190 -10.82 11.78 -9.35
C LEU A 190 -9.61 12.71 -9.56
N ILE A 191 -8.42 12.13 -9.67
CA ILE A 191 -7.19 12.91 -9.88
C ILE A 191 -7.20 13.59 -11.25
N GLU A 192 -7.73 12.94 -12.29
CA GLU A 192 -7.88 13.55 -13.60
C GLU A 192 -8.89 14.70 -13.62
N GLU A 193 -9.95 14.61 -12.83
CA GLU A 193 -10.91 15.71 -12.65
C GLU A 193 -10.24 16.89 -11.93
N ASP A 194 -9.48 16.63 -10.86
CA ASP A 194 -8.77 17.67 -10.13
C ASP A 194 -7.73 18.39 -10.99
N ILE A 195 -6.95 17.65 -11.79
CA ILE A 195 -6.00 18.26 -12.75
C ILE A 195 -6.71 19.19 -13.73
N LYS A 196 -7.90 18.82 -14.22
CA LYS A 196 -8.69 19.67 -15.15
C LYS A 196 -9.24 20.93 -14.47
N ASN A 197 -9.48 20.89 -13.17
CA ASN A 197 -10.02 22.02 -12.41
C ASN A 197 -8.94 23.01 -11.95
N VAL A 198 -7.67 22.58 -11.91
CA VAL A 198 -6.51 23.42 -11.55
C VAL A 198 -5.87 24.10 -12.77
N GLY A 199 -6.16 23.62 -14.00
CA GLY A 199 -5.72 24.20 -15.27
C GLY A 199 -6.67 25.26 -15.83
#